data_AF-A0A842MQH3-F1
#
_entry.id   AF-A0A842MQH3-F1
#
_cell.length_a   1.000
_cell.length_b   1.000
_cell.length_c   1.000
_cell.angle_alpha   90.00
_cell.angle_beta   90.00
_cell.angle_gamma   90.00
#
_symmetry.space_group_name_H-M   'P 1'
#
loop_
_entity.id
_entity.type
_entity.pdbx_description
1 polymer ?
#
loop_
_entity_poly.entity_id
_entity_poly.type
_entity_poly.pdbx_seq_one_letter_code
_entity_poly.pdbx_strand_id
1 'polypeptide(L)'
;LDMMKRVGHCGDGYEWEENRYGRQVIIVPIMVPDFIIERYIGYARGVMGANFWIMCKTKDAVMKAGKKALDAIHSVEGVITPFDICSAGSKPETRFPWIGPTTNHPYCPSLKKRLGSESKVPEGVNYIPEIVINGVSMEAVKKAMKAGIEAALKVEGVVKISAGNYGGKLGQYRIHLRELFP
;
A
#
# COMPACT_ATOMS: atom_id res chain seq x y z
N LEU A 1 -15.21 -6.93 -16.31
CA LEU A 1 -16.28 -7.36 -15.40
C LEU A 1 -17.58 -6.75 -15.89
N ASP A 2 -18.62 -7.55 -16.10
CA ASP A 2 -19.95 -7.05 -16.45
C ASP A 2 -20.68 -6.56 -15.18
N MET A 3 -21.09 -5.30 -15.18
CA MET A 3 -21.71 -4.62 -14.04
C MET A 3 -23.22 -4.80 -13.93
N MET A 4 -23.92 -5.26 -14.97
CA MET A 4 -25.38 -5.39 -14.90
C MET A 4 -25.81 -6.39 -13.83
N LYS A 5 -25.20 -7.58 -13.87
CA LYS A 5 -25.46 -8.63 -12.88
C LYS A 5 -25.04 -8.23 -11.46
N ARG A 6 -24.03 -7.38 -11.32
CA ARG A 6 -23.38 -7.08 -10.03
C ARG A 6 -23.93 -5.82 -9.35
N VAL A 7 -24.37 -4.85 -10.14
CA VAL A 7 -24.76 -3.51 -9.69
C VAL A 7 -26.04 -3.05 -10.38
N GLY A 8 -26.18 -3.27 -11.70
CA GLY A 8 -27.34 -2.82 -12.47
C GLY A 8 -28.69 -3.26 -11.88
N HIS A 9 -28.84 -4.56 -11.62
CA HIS A 9 -30.08 -5.13 -11.05
C HIS A 9 -30.42 -4.67 -9.63
N CYS A 10 -29.62 -3.80 -8.99
CA CYS A 10 -30.07 -3.07 -7.80
C CYS A 10 -31.29 -2.17 -8.09
N GLY A 11 -31.55 -1.88 -9.37
CA GLY A 11 -32.75 -1.17 -9.83
C GLY A 11 -34.01 -2.04 -9.86
N ASP A 12 -33.94 -3.32 -9.49
CA ASP A 12 -35.09 -4.24 -9.45
C ASP A 12 -35.86 -4.35 -10.79
N GLY A 13 -35.13 -4.28 -11.91
CA GLY A 13 -35.70 -4.34 -13.26
C GLY A 13 -36.13 -2.99 -13.82
N TYR A 14 -35.95 -1.90 -13.06
CA TYR A 14 -36.17 -0.54 -13.52
C TYR A 14 -34.88 0.12 -14.04
N GLU A 15 -33.72 -0.55 -13.97
CA GLU A 15 -32.49 -0.08 -14.59
C GLU A 15 -32.54 -0.12 -16.13
N TRP A 16 -31.80 0.78 -16.77
CA TRP A 16 -31.66 0.79 -18.23
C TRP A 16 -30.23 1.12 -18.67
N GLU A 17 -29.95 0.95 -19.95
CA GLU A 17 -28.65 1.27 -20.54
C GLU A 17 -28.73 2.50 -21.44
N GLU A 18 -27.67 3.31 -21.40
CA GLU A 18 -27.48 4.44 -22.32
C GLU A 18 -26.04 4.52 -22.80
N ASN A 19 -25.82 5.26 -23.88
CA ASN A 19 -24.50 5.71 -24.28
C ASN A 19 -24.29 7.15 -23.80
N ARG A 20 -23.37 7.37 -22.85
CA ARG A 20 -22.98 8.69 -22.35
C ARG A 20 -21.50 8.92 -22.61
N TYR A 21 -21.16 10.04 -23.25
CA TYR A 21 -19.76 10.41 -23.55
C TYR A 21 -18.96 9.30 -24.25
N GLY A 22 -19.60 8.55 -25.15
CA GLY A 22 -18.98 7.44 -25.86
C GLY A 22 -18.77 6.17 -25.02
N ARG A 23 -19.37 6.08 -23.83
CA ARG A 23 -19.34 4.90 -22.97
C ARG A 23 -20.72 4.32 -22.77
N GLN A 24 -20.81 2.98 -22.80
CA GLN A 24 -22.02 2.26 -22.43
C GLN A 24 -22.15 2.25 -20.91
N VAL A 25 -23.23 2.83 -20.40
CA VAL A 25 -23.50 2.95 -18.97
C VAL A 25 -24.82 2.28 -18.61
N ILE A 26 -24.93 1.84 -17.36
CA ILE A 26 -26.15 1.39 -16.72
C ILE A 26 -26.61 2.52 -15.80
N ILE A 27 -27.89 2.86 -15.88
CA ILE A 27 -28.55 3.81 -14.98
C ILE A 27 -29.44 3.00 -14.06
N VAL A 28 -29.17 3.10 -12.76
CA VAL A 28 -29.94 2.47 -11.71
C VAL A 28 -30.77 3.55 -11.02
N PRO A 29 -32.11 3.53 -11.16
CA PRO A 29 -32.96 4.50 -10.49
C PRO A 29 -32.87 4.29 -8.97
N ILE A 30 -32.56 5.37 -8.25
CA ILE A 30 -32.47 5.40 -6.79
C ILE A 30 -33.15 6.66 -6.25
N MET A 31 -33.42 6.73 -4.94
CA MET A 31 -34.21 7.82 -4.34
C MET A 31 -33.58 9.22 -4.47
N VAL A 32 -32.26 9.32 -4.60
CA VAL A 32 -31.58 10.54 -5.05
C VAL A 32 -31.23 10.30 -6.51
N PRO A 33 -31.77 11.06 -7.47
CA PRO A 33 -31.94 10.59 -8.84
C PRO A 33 -30.65 10.05 -9.45
N ASP A 34 -30.80 8.84 -9.97
CA ASP A 34 -29.92 8.05 -10.83
C ASP A 34 -28.48 7.81 -10.36
N PHE A 35 -28.19 6.55 -10.07
CA PHE A 35 -26.83 6.05 -9.97
C PHE A 35 -26.36 5.55 -11.34
N ILE A 36 -25.20 6.03 -11.81
CA ILE A 36 -24.68 5.73 -13.16
C ILE A 36 -23.36 4.98 -13.03
N ILE A 37 -23.22 3.84 -13.71
CA ILE A 37 -22.00 3.03 -13.74
C ILE A 37 -21.70 2.52 -15.15
N GLU A 38 -20.42 2.44 -15.54
CA GLU A 38 -20.03 1.86 -16.83
C GLU A 38 -20.39 0.36 -16.90
N ARG A 39 -20.93 -0.10 -18.04
CA ARG A 39 -21.39 -1.49 -18.23
C ARG A 39 -20.26 -2.50 -17.99
N TYR A 40 -19.03 -2.14 -18.36
CA TYR A 40 -17.87 -3.00 -18.23
C TYR A 40 -16.73 -2.29 -17.49
N ILE A 41 -16.29 -2.90 -16.38
CA ILE A 41 -15.09 -2.45 -15.66
C ILE A 41 -13.93 -3.40 -15.97
N GLY A 42 -12.83 -2.88 -16.49
CA GLY A 42 -11.61 -3.64 -16.79
C GLY A 42 -10.84 -4.04 -15.54
N TYR A 43 -10.10 -5.15 -15.63
CA TYR A 43 -9.08 -5.52 -14.63
C TYR A 43 -7.87 -6.09 -15.36
N ALA A 44 -6.70 -5.95 -14.75
CA ALA A 44 -5.43 -6.44 -15.29
C ALA A 44 -4.57 -7.02 -14.17
N ARG A 45 -3.48 -7.69 -14.53
CA ARG A 45 -2.46 -8.12 -13.56
C ARG A 45 -1.66 -6.90 -13.11
N GLY A 46 -1.63 -6.66 -11.81
CA GLY A 46 -0.82 -5.62 -11.17
C GLY A 46 0.32 -6.19 -10.34
N VAL A 47 1.02 -5.29 -9.65
CA VAL A 47 2.04 -5.57 -8.65
C VAL A 47 1.47 -5.21 -7.28
N MET A 48 1.59 -6.12 -6.31
CA MET A 48 1.09 -5.91 -4.95
C MET A 48 2.22 -6.11 -3.93
N GLY A 49 2.21 -5.31 -2.87
CA GLY A 49 3.07 -5.52 -1.70
C GLY A 49 4.49 -4.97 -1.82
N ALA A 50 4.76 -4.12 -2.81
CA ALA A 50 5.98 -3.33 -2.81
C ALA A 50 5.97 -2.42 -1.58
N ASN A 51 7.10 -2.25 -0.90
CA ASN A 51 7.10 -1.53 0.36
C ASN A 51 8.46 -0.90 0.67
N PHE A 52 8.43 0.09 1.55
CA PHE A 52 9.61 0.55 2.26
C PHE A 52 9.24 0.95 3.69
N TRP A 53 10.23 0.90 4.58
CA TRP A 53 10.11 1.24 5.99
C TRP A 53 10.82 2.56 6.27
N ILE A 54 10.18 3.40 7.08
CA ILE A 54 10.73 4.69 7.49
C ILE A 54 11.14 4.61 8.97
N MET A 55 12.40 4.36 9.26
CA MET A 55 12.87 4.17 10.64
C MET A 55 13.08 5.54 11.31
N CYS A 56 12.27 5.85 12.32
CA CYS A 56 12.15 7.18 12.92
C CYS A 56 12.54 7.20 14.40
N LYS A 57 13.05 8.36 14.86
CA LYS A 57 13.36 8.64 16.26
C LYS A 57 12.11 8.96 17.09
N THR A 58 11.14 9.64 16.50
CA THR A 58 9.97 10.20 17.20
C THR A 58 8.67 9.89 16.47
N LYS A 59 7.55 9.94 17.20
CA LYS A 59 6.20 9.81 16.63
C LYS A 59 5.90 10.93 15.62
N ASP A 60 6.35 12.14 15.89
CA ASP A 60 6.18 13.28 14.97
C ASP A 60 6.89 13.05 13.63
N ALA A 61 8.09 12.46 13.66
CA ALA A 61 8.81 12.11 12.45
C ALA A 61 8.04 11.05 11.63
N VAL A 62 7.37 10.07 12.28
CA VAL A 62 6.49 9.11 11.60
C VAL A 62 5.40 9.82 10.82
N MET A 63 4.65 10.70 11.47
CA MET A 63 3.51 11.37 10.84
C MET A 63 3.95 12.31 9.71
N LYS A 64 5.03 13.08 9.94
CA LYS A 64 5.56 14.02 8.93
C LYS A 64 6.16 13.29 7.72
N ALA A 65 7.00 12.28 7.96
CA ALA A 65 7.64 11.52 6.88
C ALA A 65 6.62 10.66 6.12
N GLY A 66 5.71 10.00 6.83
CA GLY A 66 4.63 9.23 6.22
C GLY A 66 3.73 10.11 5.35
N LYS A 67 3.25 11.26 5.86
CA LYS A 67 2.43 12.19 5.06
C LYS A 67 3.16 12.66 3.80
N LYS A 68 4.41 13.13 3.92
CA LYS A 68 5.21 13.56 2.76
C LYS A 68 5.42 12.43 1.75
N ALA A 69 5.63 11.20 2.23
CA ALA A 69 5.76 10.04 1.37
C ALA A 69 4.45 9.75 0.62
N LEU A 70 3.31 9.75 1.30
CA LEU A 70 1.99 9.53 0.68
C LEU A 70 1.66 10.61 -0.35
N ASP A 71 1.85 11.89 -0.01
CA ASP A 71 1.63 13.02 -0.92
C ASP A 71 2.47 12.85 -2.21
N ALA A 72 3.73 12.44 -2.08
CA ALA A 72 4.60 12.18 -3.23
C ALA A 72 4.17 10.93 -4.03
N ILE A 73 3.78 9.86 -3.36
CA ILE A 73 3.32 8.62 -4.00
C ILE A 73 2.03 8.86 -4.78
N HIS A 74 1.08 9.61 -4.24
CA HIS A 74 -0.21 9.89 -4.90
C HIS A 74 -0.09 10.85 -6.08
N SER A 75 1.07 11.49 -6.28
CA SER A 75 1.39 12.19 -7.53
C SER A 75 1.77 11.25 -8.68
N VAL A 76 1.99 9.96 -8.40
CA VAL A 76 2.30 8.94 -9.40
C VAL A 76 1.01 8.23 -9.82
N GLU A 77 0.72 8.27 -11.12
CA GLU A 77 -0.44 7.57 -11.67
C GLU A 77 -0.27 6.03 -11.58
N GLY A 78 -1.39 5.34 -11.37
CA GLY A 78 -1.44 3.89 -11.44
C GLY A 78 -0.93 3.17 -10.18
N VAL A 79 -0.81 3.87 -9.04
CA VAL A 79 -0.49 3.27 -7.74
C VAL A 79 -1.51 3.65 -6.68
N ILE A 80 -1.57 2.84 -5.63
CA ILE A 80 -2.32 3.11 -4.41
C ILE A 80 -1.51 2.70 -3.17
N THR A 81 -1.84 3.28 -2.02
CA THR A 81 -1.28 2.93 -0.71
C THR A 81 -2.37 2.36 0.20
N PRO A 82 -2.68 1.06 0.13
CA PRO A 82 -3.90 0.49 0.73
C PRO A 82 -3.98 0.61 2.27
N PHE A 83 -2.86 0.90 2.94
CA PHE A 83 -2.78 1.03 4.39
C PHE A 83 -2.33 2.42 4.84
N ASP A 84 -2.13 3.37 3.91
CA ASP A 84 -1.45 4.63 4.17
C ASP A 84 -0.12 4.41 4.93
N ILE A 85 -0.05 4.87 6.18
CA ILE A 85 1.07 4.63 7.09
C ILE A 85 0.77 3.36 7.91
N CYS A 86 1.26 2.21 7.45
CA CYS A 86 1.09 0.96 8.16
C CYS A 86 1.91 0.95 9.46
N SER A 87 1.23 0.85 10.60
CA SER A 87 1.86 0.78 11.92
C SER A 87 2.28 -0.64 12.34
N ALA A 88 1.88 -1.65 11.56
CA ALA A 88 1.98 -3.05 11.96
C ALA A 88 2.58 -3.93 10.83
N GLY A 89 3.92 -3.94 10.76
CA GLY A 89 4.64 -4.88 9.90
C GLY A 89 4.46 -6.34 10.38
N SER A 90 4.26 -7.26 9.44
CA SER A 90 4.01 -8.68 9.72
C SER A 90 5.11 -9.59 9.16
N LYS A 91 5.10 -10.85 9.62
CA LYS A 91 5.94 -11.93 9.08
C LYS A 91 5.09 -13.21 8.93
N PRO A 92 5.42 -14.09 7.97
CA PRO A 92 4.69 -15.32 7.73
C PRO A 92 4.98 -16.38 8.80
N GLU A 93 6.19 -16.41 9.36
CA GLU A 93 6.53 -17.36 10.42
C GLU A 93 5.70 -17.05 11.67
N THR A 94 4.95 -18.04 12.16
CA THR A 94 4.03 -17.83 13.26
C THR A 94 3.93 -19.07 14.14
N ARG A 95 3.71 -18.85 15.45
CA ARG A 95 3.33 -19.89 16.41
C ARG A 95 1.82 -20.15 16.39
N PHE A 96 1.06 -19.27 15.72
CA PHE A 96 -0.39 -19.23 15.70
C PHE A 96 -0.88 -19.27 14.24
N PRO A 97 -0.88 -20.43 13.56
CA PRO A 97 -1.18 -20.50 12.12
C PRO A 97 -2.62 -20.07 11.77
N TRP A 98 -3.56 -20.16 12.70
CA TRP A 98 -4.98 -19.82 12.47
C TRP A 98 -5.25 -18.32 12.33
N ILE A 99 -4.35 -17.44 12.79
CA ILE A 99 -4.52 -15.98 12.73
C ILE A 99 -3.85 -15.34 11.51
N GLY A 100 -3.11 -16.14 10.73
CA GLY A 100 -2.31 -15.64 9.61
C GLY A 100 -0.99 -14.98 10.06
N PRO A 101 -0.43 -14.07 9.24
CA PRO A 101 0.83 -13.40 9.55
C PRO A 101 0.77 -12.66 10.89
N THR A 102 1.76 -12.90 11.73
CA THR A 102 1.86 -12.25 13.05
C THR A 102 2.89 -11.13 13.02
N THR A 103 2.94 -10.31 14.08
CA THR A 103 3.87 -9.19 14.18
C THR A 103 5.32 -9.59 13.82
N ASN A 104 6.01 -8.70 13.11
CA ASN A 104 7.43 -8.83 12.79
C ASN A 104 8.30 -8.47 14.01
N HIS A 105 8.20 -9.29 15.05
CA HIS A 105 8.77 -9.03 16.38
C HIS A 105 10.25 -8.62 16.44
N PRO A 106 11.18 -9.10 15.57
CA PRO A 106 12.57 -8.62 15.62
C PRO A 106 12.68 -7.11 15.38
N TYR A 107 11.71 -6.52 14.69
CA TYR A 107 11.64 -5.08 14.39
C TYR A 107 10.68 -4.31 15.32
N CYS A 108 10.18 -4.91 16.40
CA CYS A 108 9.36 -4.19 17.37
C CYS A 108 10.24 -3.43 18.39
N PRO A 109 10.18 -2.08 18.44
CA PRO A 109 11.02 -1.29 19.35
C PRO A 109 10.78 -1.62 20.83
N SER A 110 9.54 -1.91 21.22
CA SER A 110 9.18 -2.32 22.59
C SER A 110 9.79 -3.64 23.04
N LEU A 111 10.23 -4.49 22.10
CA LEU A 111 10.84 -5.78 22.40
C LEU A 111 12.37 -5.72 22.38
N LYS A 112 12.98 -4.57 22.05
CA LYS A 112 14.44 -4.44 21.88
C LYS A 112 15.22 -4.96 23.10
N LYS A 113 14.85 -4.55 24.32
CA LYS A 113 15.48 -5.00 25.57
C LYS A 113 15.27 -6.50 25.82
N ARG A 114 14.08 -7.02 25.52
CA ARG A 114 13.73 -8.43 25.74
C ARG A 114 14.44 -9.37 24.76
N LEU A 115 14.63 -8.94 23.52
CA LEU A 115 15.23 -9.74 22.44
C LEU A 115 16.76 -9.65 22.43
N GLY A 116 17.36 -8.59 23.00
CA GLY A 116 18.81 -8.43 23.03
C GLY A 116 19.39 -8.45 21.61
N SER A 117 20.32 -9.38 21.36
CA SER A 117 20.99 -9.55 20.06
C SER A 117 20.08 -10.03 18.93
N GLU A 118 18.91 -10.61 19.24
CA GLU A 118 17.92 -10.99 18.22
C GLU A 118 17.12 -9.81 17.67
N SER A 119 17.16 -8.66 18.36
CA SER A 119 16.50 -7.45 17.87
C SER A 119 17.20 -6.91 16.63
N LYS A 120 16.41 -6.61 15.61
CA LYS A 120 16.86 -5.97 14.36
C LYS A 120 16.53 -4.48 14.32
N VAL A 121 16.06 -3.90 15.43
CA VAL A 121 15.78 -2.46 15.56
C VAL A 121 17.10 -1.71 15.69
N PRO A 122 17.47 -0.82 14.74
CA PRO A 122 18.72 -0.08 14.83
C PRO A 122 18.80 0.80 16.07
N GLU A 123 20.01 1.25 16.40
CA GLU A 123 20.22 2.25 17.44
C GLU A 123 19.55 3.58 17.06
N GLY A 124 18.99 4.28 18.05
CA GLY A 124 18.27 5.54 17.87
C GLY A 124 16.89 5.44 17.18
N VAL A 125 16.43 4.24 16.79
CA VAL A 125 15.12 4.03 16.17
C VAL A 125 14.09 3.61 17.22
N ASN A 126 12.97 4.34 17.27
CA ASN A 126 11.85 4.08 18.18
C ASN A 126 10.55 3.74 17.45
N TYR A 127 10.48 4.02 16.14
CA TYR A 127 9.29 3.77 15.32
C TYR A 127 9.69 3.29 13.92
N ILE A 128 8.96 2.30 13.37
CA ILE A 128 9.22 1.73 12.04
C ILE A 128 7.88 1.54 11.31
N PRO A 129 7.22 2.64 10.88
CA PRO A 129 6.11 2.55 9.93
C PRO A 129 6.56 1.94 8.60
N GLU A 130 5.61 1.30 7.93
CA GLU A 130 5.75 0.76 6.57
C GLU A 130 4.79 1.51 5.63
N ILE A 131 5.26 1.80 4.43
CA ILE A 131 4.39 2.23 3.33
C ILE A 131 4.31 1.07 2.34
N VAL A 132 3.10 0.54 2.16
CA VAL A 132 2.82 -0.51 1.17
C VAL A 132 2.22 0.14 -0.07
N ILE A 133 2.70 -0.28 -1.24
CA ILE A 133 2.31 0.24 -2.54
C ILE A 133 1.87 -0.93 -3.42
N ASN A 134 0.66 -0.80 -3.98
CA ASN A 134 0.19 -1.62 -5.07
C ASN A 134 0.13 -0.76 -6.33
N GLY A 135 0.33 -1.35 -7.50
CA GLY A 135 0.24 -0.60 -8.74
C GLY A 135 -0.07 -1.44 -9.96
N VAL A 136 -0.45 -0.77 -11.04
CA VAL A 136 -0.80 -1.38 -12.32
C VAL A 136 0.41 -1.90 -13.09
N SER A 137 1.62 -1.41 -12.77
CA SER A 137 2.87 -1.85 -13.39
C SER A 137 4.06 -1.77 -12.43
N MET A 138 5.13 -2.52 -12.75
CA MET A 138 6.40 -2.45 -12.00
C MET A 138 7.04 -1.06 -12.09
N GLU A 139 6.93 -0.40 -13.23
CA GLU A 139 7.45 0.95 -13.45
C GLU A 139 6.76 1.97 -12.52
N ALA A 140 5.42 1.97 -12.50
CA ALA A 140 4.63 2.85 -11.63
C ALA A 140 5.01 2.65 -10.15
N VAL A 141 5.11 1.40 -9.72
CA VAL A 141 5.52 1.05 -8.35
C VAL A 141 6.94 1.53 -8.02
N LYS A 142 7.93 1.31 -8.90
CA LYS A 142 9.31 1.77 -8.68
C LYS A 142 9.38 3.30 -8.61
N LYS A 143 8.66 3.99 -9.50
CA LYS A 143 8.56 5.47 -9.50
C LYS A 143 7.95 5.99 -8.19
N ALA A 144 6.87 5.36 -7.73
CA ALA A 144 6.21 5.69 -6.47
C ALA A 144 7.12 5.45 -5.25
N MET A 145 7.80 4.29 -5.19
CA MET A 145 8.77 4.00 -4.14
C MET A 145 9.88 5.05 -4.10
N LYS A 146 10.46 5.40 -5.24
CA LYS A 146 11.50 6.42 -5.34
C LYS A 146 11.01 7.76 -4.77
N ALA A 147 9.87 8.25 -5.27
CA ALA A 147 9.29 9.53 -4.87
C ALA A 147 8.97 9.57 -3.36
N GLY A 148 8.35 8.51 -2.83
CA GLY A 148 8.02 8.40 -1.41
C GLY A 148 9.25 8.39 -0.51
N ILE A 149 10.29 7.66 -0.90
CA ILE A 149 11.56 7.58 -0.16
C ILE A 149 12.28 8.94 -0.15
N GLU A 150 12.40 9.61 -1.30
CA GLU A 150 13.03 10.94 -1.38
C GLU A 150 12.28 11.99 -0.55
N ALA A 151 10.95 11.91 -0.51
CA ALA A 151 10.12 12.81 0.29
C ALA A 151 10.28 12.53 1.79
N ALA A 152 10.31 11.27 2.21
CA ALA A 152 10.50 10.87 3.59
C ALA A 152 11.89 11.29 4.13
N LEU A 153 12.95 11.12 3.34
CA LEU A 153 14.32 11.45 3.73
C LEU A 153 14.54 12.94 4.04
N LYS A 154 13.64 13.83 3.56
CA LYS A 154 13.67 15.27 3.85
C LYS A 154 13.13 15.63 5.24
N VAL A 155 12.72 14.64 6.05
CA VAL A 155 12.12 14.88 7.38
C VAL A 155 13.14 14.61 8.47
N GLU A 156 13.35 15.62 9.32
CA GLU A 156 14.16 15.48 10.52
C GLU A 156 13.60 14.39 11.44
N GLY A 157 14.50 13.54 11.95
CA GLY A 157 14.13 12.40 12.79
C GLY A 157 13.93 11.09 12.03
N VAL A 158 14.00 11.10 10.69
CA VAL A 158 14.20 9.88 9.90
C VAL A 158 15.67 9.45 10.00
N VAL A 159 15.90 8.24 10.47
CA VAL A 159 17.24 7.66 10.70
C VAL A 159 17.69 6.84 9.51
N LYS A 160 16.78 6.04 8.95
CA LYS A 160 17.10 5.06 7.92
C LYS A 160 15.86 4.68 7.11
N ILE A 161 16.08 4.33 5.85
CA ILE A 161 15.10 3.65 5.01
C ILE A 161 15.52 2.19 4.83
N SER A 162 14.55 1.28 4.86
CA SER A 162 14.73 -0.14 4.57
C SER A 162 13.51 -0.67 3.80
N ALA A 163 13.45 -1.97 3.53
CA ALA A 163 12.27 -2.62 3.00
C ALA A 163 12.09 -4.02 3.60
N GLY A 164 10.84 -4.45 3.74
CA GLY A 164 10.45 -5.80 4.11
C GLY A 164 10.56 -6.76 2.92
N ASN A 165 11.04 -7.97 3.20
CA ASN A 165 11.09 -9.06 2.23
C ASN A 165 11.00 -10.41 2.95
N TYR A 166 10.70 -11.47 2.18
CA TYR A 166 10.55 -12.83 2.69
C TYR A 166 11.72 -13.73 2.27
N GLY A 167 12.94 -13.19 2.25
CA GLY A 167 14.14 -13.91 1.82
C GLY A 167 14.10 -14.35 0.35
N GLY A 168 13.26 -13.71 -0.47
CA GLY A 168 13.06 -14.08 -1.87
C GLY A 168 12.31 -15.39 -2.11
N LYS A 169 11.66 -15.95 -1.08
CA LYS A 169 10.97 -17.25 -1.13
C LYS A 169 9.48 -17.19 -1.50
N LEU A 170 8.83 -16.03 -1.34
CA LEU A 170 7.38 -15.87 -1.55
C LEU A 170 7.04 -15.02 -2.78
N GLY A 171 7.63 -13.82 -2.90
CA GLY A 171 7.31 -12.89 -3.97
C GLY A 171 8.03 -13.21 -5.28
N GLN A 172 7.32 -13.07 -6.40
CA GLN A 172 7.89 -13.19 -7.75
C GLN A 172 8.87 -12.05 -8.06
N TYR A 173 8.60 -10.86 -7.53
CA TYR A 173 9.38 -9.65 -7.81
C TYR A 173 10.28 -9.27 -6.64
N ARG A 174 11.44 -8.70 -6.96
CA ARG A 174 12.38 -8.12 -6.00
C ARG A 174 12.72 -6.71 -6.46
N ILE A 175 12.46 -5.73 -5.61
CA ILE A 175 12.82 -4.34 -5.87
C ILE A 175 13.94 -3.98 -4.91
N HIS A 176 15.17 -3.91 -5.42
CA HIS A 176 16.31 -3.49 -4.63
C HIS A 176 16.33 -1.97 -4.51
N LEU A 177 16.29 -1.43 -3.29
CA LEU A 177 16.21 0.03 -3.07
C LEU A 177 17.34 0.79 -3.76
N ARG A 178 18.54 0.21 -3.84
CA ARG A 178 19.70 0.83 -4.52
C ARG A 178 19.46 1.07 -6.01
N GLU A 179 18.67 0.24 -6.66
CA GLU A 179 18.36 0.36 -8.09
C GLU A 179 17.34 1.49 -8.39
N LEU A 180 16.71 2.06 -7.36
CA LEU A 180 15.82 3.20 -7.51
C LEU A 180 16.57 4.53 -7.65
N PHE A 181 17.85 4.56 -7.26
CA PHE A 181 18.69 5.76 -7.17
C PHE A 181 20.01 5.58 -7.95
N PRO A 182 19.95 5.40 -9.28
CA PRO A 182 21.14 5.38 -10.12
C PRO A 182 21.90 6.72 -10.07
#